data_AF-A0A1S8C6L2-F1
#
_entry.id   AF-A0A1S8C6L2-F1
#
_cell.length_a   1.000
_cell.length_b   1.000
_cell.length_c   1.000
_cell.angle_alpha   90.00
_cell.angle_beta   90.00
_cell.angle_gamma   90.00
#
_symmetry.space_group_name_H-M   'P 1'
#
loop_
_entity.id
_entity.type
_entity.pdbx_description
1 polymer ?
#
loop_
_entity_poly.entity_id
_entity_poly.type
_entity_poly.pdbx_seq_one_letter_code
_entity_poly.pdbx_strand_id
1 'polypeptide(L)'
;MAALAAAGDARLPPPAHPGRGRVGALGLAGLLVILAAGPELVRLVYGSEFVTTRNDLWPLAAASGLFMVGSAVAQALISVRGYRASVAGWGAGALAFVLVLLIPLRLELRVGYAFLAGSAVAALVLLLAMHLRLRHPLTPADVEPALPAPPA
;
A
#
# COMPACT_ATOMS: atom_id res chain seq x y z
N MET A 1 -14.52 -8.30 -36.54
CA MET A 1 -14.21 -8.29 -35.09
C MET A 1 -13.03 -9.20 -34.73
N ALA A 2 -12.97 -10.47 -35.19
CA ALA A 2 -11.81 -11.34 -34.94
C ALA A 2 -10.49 -10.89 -35.62
N ALA A 3 -10.57 -10.20 -36.76
CA ALA A 3 -9.40 -9.67 -37.47
C ALA A 3 -8.72 -8.46 -36.79
N LEU A 4 -9.40 -7.77 -35.87
CA LEU A 4 -8.84 -6.64 -35.13
C LEU A 4 -8.03 -7.07 -33.89
N ALA A 5 -8.26 -8.30 -33.38
CA ALA A 5 -7.50 -8.86 -32.27
C ALA A 5 -6.12 -9.39 -32.70
N ALA A 6 -5.99 -9.91 -33.92
CA ALA A 6 -4.73 -10.43 -34.45
C ALA A 6 -3.78 -9.33 -34.98
N ALA A 7 -4.26 -8.10 -35.18
CA ALA A 7 -3.47 -6.98 -35.67
C ALA A 7 -2.84 -6.12 -34.54
N GLY A 8 -3.12 -6.43 -33.28
CA GLY A 8 -2.65 -5.63 -32.12
C GLY A 8 -1.20 -5.86 -31.70
N ASP A 9 -0.53 -6.89 -32.24
CA ASP A 9 0.77 -7.36 -31.75
C ASP A 9 1.98 -6.79 -32.49
N ALA A 10 1.79 -5.89 -33.46
CA ALA A 10 2.89 -5.24 -34.16
C ALA A 10 2.85 -3.73 -33.97
N ARG A 11 3.70 -3.23 -33.05
CA ARG A 11 4.06 -1.81 -32.80
C ARG A 11 3.30 -1.07 -31.70
N LEU A 12 3.15 -1.67 -30.51
CA LEU A 12 3.15 -0.84 -29.32
C LEU A 12 4.61 -0.57 -28.90
N PRO A 13 5.10 0.69 -28.89
CA PRO A 13 6.29 1.01 -28.11
C PRO A 13 6.04 0.59 -26.65
N PRO A 14 7.09 0.19 -25.90
CA PRO A 14 6.91 -0.23 -24.51
C PRO A 14 6.15 0.89 -23.79
N PRO A 15 5.04 0.60 -23.08
CA PRO A 15 4.41 1.61 -22.27
C PRO A 15 5.43 2.02 -21.20
N ALA A 16 6.02 3.19 -21.37
CA ALA A 16 6.62 3.91 -20.27
C ALA A 16 5.47 4.10 -19.28
N HIS A 17 5.45 3.30 -18.21
CA HIS A 17 4.44 3.38 -17.15
C HIS A 17 4.97 4.29 -16.04
N PRO A 18 4.81 5.63 -16.11
CA PRO A 18 5.10 6.51 -14.98
C PRO A 18 4.08 6.33 -13.82
N GLY A 19 3.10 5.44 -13.95
CA GLY A 19 2.01 5.25 -12.99
C GLY A 19 2.35 4.40 -11.75
N ARG A 20 3.49 3.70 -11.72
CA ARG A 20 3.77 2.68 -10.69
C ARG A 20 4.15 3.22 -9.30
N GLY A 21 4.38 4.53 -9.16
CA GLY A 21 4.89 5.14 -7.92
C GLY A 21 3.97 6.17 -7.25
N ARG A 22 2.75 6.42 -7.74
CA ARG A 22 1.94 7.58 -7.29
C ARG A 22 1.62 7.55 -5.79
N VAL A 23 1.27 6.37 -5.26
CA VAL A 23 0.96 6.21 -3.82
C VAL A 23 2.21 6.38 -2.96
N GLY A 24 3.35 5.85 -3.40
CA GLY A 24 4.64 6.05 -2.72
C GLY A 24 5.08 7.51 -2.74
N ALA A 25 4.90 8.20 -3.88
CA ALA A 25 5.19 9.63 -4.01
C ALA A 25 4.29 10.49 -3.10
N LEU A 26 3.00 10.16 -3.01
CA LEU A 26 2.06 10.83 -2.10
C LEU A 26 2.45 10.59 -0.63
N GLY A 27 2.82 9.36 -0.27
CA GLY A 27 3.32 9.04 1.07
C GLY A 27 4.60 9.78 1.43
N LEU A 28 5.56 9.86 0.50
CA LEU A 28 6.80 10.63 0.68
C LEU A 28 6.51 12.13 0.80
N ALA A 29 5.63 12.69 -0.03
CA ALA A 29 5.23 14.08 0.05
C ALA A 29 4.58 14.41 1.42
N GLY A 30 3.67 13.55 1.90
CA GLY A 30 3.06 13.68 3.22
C GLY A 30 4.09 13.63 4.36
N LEU A 31 5.08 12.74 4.28
CA LEU A 31 6.18 12.66 5.24
C LEU A 31 7.01 13.95 5.26
N LEU A 32 7.38 14.48 4.09
CA LEU A 32 8.15 15.72 3.97
C LEU A 32 7.38 16.92 4.54
N VAL A 33 6.07 17.01 4.28
CA VAL A 33 5.22 18.07 4.85
C VAL A 33 5.17 17.99 6.37
N ILE A 34 5.01 16.80 6.95
CA ILE A 34 4.95 16.64 8.41
C ILE A 34 6.32 16.90 9.07
N LEU A 35 7.43 16.52 8.43
CA LEU A 35 8.77 16.85 8.94
C LEU A 35 9.04 18.36 8.93
N ALA A 36 8.65 19.04 7.86
CA ALA A 36 8.85 20.48 7.70
C ALA A 36 7.94 21.30 8.62
N ALA A 37 6.63 21.02 8.60
CA ALA A 37 5.59 21.87 9.17
C ALA A 37 4.75 21.21 10.28
N GLY A 38 5.01 19.95 10.63
CA GLY A 38 4.19 19.17 11.57
C GLY A 38 3.88 19.87 12.91
N PRO A 39 4.88 20.41 13.63
CA PRO A 39 4.62 21.07 14.92
C PRO A 39 3.80 22.35 14.81
N GLU A 40 4.02 23.15 13.77
CA GLU A 40 3.27 24.40 13.54
C GLU A 40 1.82 24.08 13.16
N LEU A 41 1.59 23.05 12.33
CA LEU A 41 0.25 22.57 11.99
C LEU A 41 -0.50 22.05 13.22
N VAL A 42 0.17 21.30 14.09
CA VAL A 42 -0.44 20.80 15.33
C VAL A 42 -0.77 21.95 16.28
N ARG A 43 0.12 22.93 16.45
CA ARG A 43 -0.18 24.14 17.24
C ARG A 43 -1.32 24.97 16.66
N LEU A 44 -1.42 25.06 15.33
CA LEU A 44 -2.49 25.79 14.66
C LEU A 44 -3.86 25.12 14.89
N VAL A 45 -3.91 23.79 14.79
CA VAL A 45 -5.17 23.02 14.88
C VAL A 45 -5.60 22.79 16.33
N TYR A 46 -4.67 22.49 17.23
CA TYR A 46 -4.95 22.07 18.60
C TYR A 46 -4.61 23.13 19.66
N GLY A 47 -4.04 24.27 19.26
CA GLY A 47 -3.68 25.37 20.16
C GLY A 47 -2.27 25.26 20.75
N SER A 48 -1.84 26.33 21.42
CA SER A 48 -0.48 26.47 21.96
C SER A 48 -0.16 25.57 23.16
N GLU A 49 -1.18 24.99 23.79
CA GLU A 49 -1.00 24.08 24.93
C GLU A 49 -0.57 22.66 24.50
N PHE A 50 -0.77 22.31 23.23
CA PHE A 50 -0.28 21.05 22.67
C PHE A 50 1.20 21.17 22.26
N VAL A 51 2.08 20.96 23.24
CA VAL A 51 3.53 20.88 23.02
C VAL A 51 3.88 19.49 22.48
N THR A 52 3.80 19.34 21.16
CA THR A 52 4.20 18.12 20.45
C THR A 52 5.53 18.33 19.73
N THR A 53 6.45 17.38 19.85
CA THR A 53 7.77 17.43 19.21
C THR A 53 7.68 16.84 17.80
N ARG A 54 8.56 17.28 16.87
CA ARG A 54 8.71 16.61 15.56
C ARG A 54 8.91 15.09 15.69
N ASN A 55 9.56 14.67 16.77
CA ASN A 55 9.84 13.27 17.07
C ASN A 55 8.59 12.41 17.34
N ASP A 56 7.49 13.04 17.74
CA ASP A 56 6.22 12.37 18.01
C ASP A 56 5.38 12.25 16.73
N LEU A 57 5.60 13.15 15.76
CA LEU A 57 4.78 13.26 14.55
C LEU A 57 5.34 12.50 13.35
N TRP A 58 6.65 12.48 13.16
CA TRP A 58 7.26 11.81 12.00
C TRP A 58 6.96 10.30 11.95
N PRO A 59 6.90 9.54 13.06
CA PRO A 59 6.60 8.11 13.00
C PRO A 59 5.19 7.87 12.47
N LEU A 60 4.20 8.68 12.89
CA LEU A 60 2.83 8.58 12.41
C LEU A 60 2.72 8.95 10.93
N ALA A 61 3.44 9.99 10.49
CA ALA A 61 3.49 10.39 9.10
C ALA A 61 4.05 9.28 8.20
N ALA A 62 5.21 8.75 8.59
CA ALA A 62 5.88 7.67 7.86
C ALA A 62 5.02 6.40 7.86
N ALA A 63 4.42 6.06 8.99
CA ALA A 63 3.49 4.93 9.12
C ALA A 63 2.30 5.09 8.18
N SER A 64 1.69 6.27 8.12
CA SER A 64 0.54 6.55 7.26
C SER A 64 0.91 6.38 5.77
N GLY A 65 2.07 6.89 5.35
CA GLY A 65 2.56 6.69 3.98
C GLY A 65 2.76 5.21 3.64
N LEU A 66 3.39 4.45 4.55
CA LEU A 66 3.56 3.01 4.40
C LEU A 66 2.22 2.26 4.38
N PHE A 67 1.27 2.66 5.21
CA PHE A 67 -0.06 2.08 5.26
C PHE A 67 -0.84 2.31 3.96
N MET A 68 -0.74 3.50 3.36
CA MET A 68 -1.34 3.80 2.06
C MET A 68 -0.73 2.92 0.95
N VAL A 69 0.59 2.77 0.93
CA VAL A 69 1.29 1.86 -0.01
C VAL A 69 0.82 0.43 0.19
N GLY A 70 0.81 -0.06 1.44
CA GLY A 70 0.32 -1.39 1.78
C GLY A 70 -1.13 -1.61 1.33
N SER A 71 -2.00 -0.62 1.54
CA SER A 71 -3.41 -0.66 1.13
C SER A 71 -3.56 -0.79 -0.39
N ALA A 72 -2.81 -0.01 -1.16
CA ALA A 72 -2.83 -0.10 -2.62
C ALA A 72 -2.35 -1.47 -3.12
N VAL A 73 -1.28 -2.01 -2.53
CA VAL A 73 -0.76 -3.34 -2.88
C VAL A 73 -1.74 -4.45 -2.47
N ALA A 74 -2.38 -4.33 -1.29
CA ALA A 74 -3.41 -5.28 -0.85
C ALA A 74 -4.60 -5.31 -1.80
N GLN A 75 -5.10 -4.14 -2.24
CA GLN A 75 -6.16 -4.04 -3.24
C GLN A 75 -5.76 -4.68 -4.57
N ALA A 76 -4.51 -4.47 -5.01
CA ALA A 76 -3.97 -5.12 -6.21
C ALA A 76 -3.80 -6.64 -6.03
N LEU A 77 -3.41 -7.13 -4.85
CA LEU A 77 -3.37 -8.56 -4.55
C LEU A 77 -4.76 -9.17 -4.62
N ILE A 78 -5.77 -8.48 -4.07
CA ILE A 78 -7.16 -8.92 -4.09
C ILE A 78 -7.66 -9.04 -5.55
N SER A 79 -7.34 -8.08 -6.43
CA SER A 79 -7.76 -8.13 -7.83
C SER A 79 -7.17 -9.33 -8.60
N VAL A 80 -5.97 -9.80 -8.22
CA VAL A 80 -5.34 -11.01 -8.78
C VAL A 80 -5.62 -12.29 -7.97
N ARG A 81 -6.67 -12.29 -7.15
CA ARG A 81 -7.10 -13.42 -6.28
C ARG A 81 -6.03 -13.85 -5.25
N GLY A 82 -5.23 -12.91 -4.78
CA GLY A 82 -4.17 -13.07 -3.77
C GLY A 82 -4.65 -12.88 -2.32
N TYR A 83 -5.90 -13.24 -1.99
CA TYR A 83 -6.51 -12.97 -0.69
C TYR A 83 -5.68 -13.46 0.50
N ARG A 84 -5.16 -14.69 0.41
CA ARG A 84 -4.33 -15.30 1.47
C ARG A 84 -3.08 -14.47 1.77
N ALA A 85 -2.43 -13.94 0.73
CA ALA A 85 -1.27 -13.09 0.88
C ALA A 85 -1.64 -11.74 1.52
N SER A 86 -2.80 -11.18 1.16
CA SER A 86 -3.28 -9.94 1.78
C SER A 86 -3.54 -10.12 3.28
N VAL A 87 -4.21 -11.20 3.67
CA VAL A 87 -4.47 -11.52 5.09
C VAL A 87 -3.15 -11.75 5.84
N ALA A 88 -2.20 -12.48 5.25
CA ALA A 88 -0.89 -12.71 5.86
C ALA A 88 -0.12 -11.41 6.09
N GLY A 89 -0.15 -10.48 5.12
CA GLY A 89 0.50 -9.17 5.26
C GLY A 89 -0.08 -8.34 6.39
N TRP A 90 -1.41 -8.20 6.44
CA TRP A 90 -2.07 -7.46 7.52
C TRP A 90 -1.89 -8.14 8.88
N GLY A 91 -1.97 -9.47 8.94
CA GLY A 91 -1.73 -10.25 10.16
C GLY A 91 -0.30 -10.07 10.70
N ALA A 92 0.70 -10.11 9.83
CA ALA A 92 2.10 -9.87 10.23
C ALA A 92 2.30 -8.43 10.75
N GLY A 93 1.69 -7.43 10.09
CA GLY A 93 1.71 -6.05 10.56
C GLY A 93 1.01 -5.86 11.91
N ALA A 94 -0.14 -6.48 12.11
CA ALA A 94 -0.88 -6.43 13.38
C ALA A 94 -0.05 -7.07 14.52
N LEU A 95 0.60 -8.20 14.25
CA LEU A 95 1.49 -8.84 15.22
C LEU A 95 2.68 -7.92 15.57
N ALA A 96 3.33 -7.32 14.57
CA ALA A 96 4.44 -6.39 14.81
C ALA A 96 3.99 -5.15 15.61
N PHE A 97 2.81 -4.61 15.32
CA PHE A 97 2.21 -3.52 16.08
C PHE A 97 2.08 -3.90 17.56
N VAL A 98 1.47 -5.04 17.85
CA VAL A 98 1.27 -5.52 19.23
C VAL A 98 2.62 -5.70 19.94
N LEU A 99 3.60 -6.33 19.29
CA LEU A 99 4.92 -6.56 19.88
C LEU A 99 5.63 -5.26 20.24
N VAL A 100 5.57 -4.23 19.38
CA VAL A 100 6.18 -2.92 19.67
C VAL A 100 5.41 -2.16 20.75
N LEU A 101 4.09 -2.37 20.86
CA LEU A 101 3.27 -1.77 21.92
C LEU A 101 3.66 -2.27 23.33
N LEU A 102 4.31 -3.45 23.42
CA LEU A 102 4.79 -3.99 24.69
C LEU A 102 6.09 -3.30 25.18
N ILE A 103 6.73 -2.49 24.34
CA ILE A 103 7.96 -1.79 24.72
C ILE A 103 7.63 -0.64 25.68
N PRO A 104 8.31 -0.55 26.84
CA PRO A 104 8.08 0.52 27.80
C PRO A 104 8.67 1.84 27.28
N LEU A 105 7.86 2.60 26.57
CA LEU A 105 8.14 3.95 26.08
C LEU A 105 7.04 4.91 26.55
N ARG A 106 7.30 6.21 26.44
CA ARG A 106 6.26 7.25 26.56
C ARG A 106 5.12 6.93 25.59
N LEU A 107 3.88 7.17 26.02
CA LEU A 107 2.68 6.75 25.30
C LEU A 107 2.67 7.26 23.85
N GLU A 108 3.06 8.52 23.64
CA GLU A 108 3.03 9.17 22.33
C GLU A 108 4.00 8.48 21.35
N LEU A 109 5.25 8.28 21.78
CA LEU A 109 6.27 7.59 21.00
C LEU A 109 5.93 6.12 20.78
N ARG A 110 5.39 5.45 21.80
CA ARG A 110 5.04 4.04 21.75
C ARG A 110 4.02 3.75 20.66
N VAL A 111 2.96 4.55 20.58
CA VAL A 111 1.92 4.39 19.56
C VAL A 111 2.47 4.72 18.17
N GLY A 112 3.26 5.79 18.05
CA GLY A 112 3.89 6.18 16.78
C GLY A 112 4.81 5.09 16.22
N TYR A 113 5.71 4.56 17.04
CA TYR A 113 6.62 3.49 16.64
C TYR A 113 5.91 2.15 16.42
N ALA A 114 4.91 1.82 17.22
CA ALA A 114 4.10 0.62 17.00
C ALA A 114 3.38 0.68 15.65
N PHE A 115 2.76 1.82 15.34
CA PHE A 115 2.07 2.02 14.06
C PHE A 115 3.04 2.01 12.88
N LEU A 116 4.23 2.62 13.03
CA LEU A 116 5.29 2.59 12.03
C LEU A 116 5.78 1.17 11.76
N ALA A 117 6.11 0.42 12.81
CA ALA A 117 6.59 -0.96 12.68
C ALA A 117 5.52 -1.87 12.05
N GLY A 118 4.27 -1.77 12.53
CA GLY A 118 3.16 -2.55 11.97
C GLY A 118 2.93 -2.26 10.49
N SER A 119 2.92 -0.98 10.11
CA SER A 119 2.74 -0.55 8.72
C SER A 119 3.92 -0.95 7.83
N ALA A 120 5.16 -0.87 8.33
CA ALA A 120 6.35 -1.29 7.61
C ALA A 120 6.36 -2.79 7.35
N VAL A 121 6.06 -3.61 8.36
CA VAL A 121 5.98 -5.08 8.23
C VAL A 121 4.86 -5.48 7.27
N ALA A 122 3.66 -4.88 7.41
CA ALA A 122 2.56 -5.15 6.49
C ALA A 122 2.94 -4.81 5.04
N ALA A 123 3.46 -3.60 4.80
CA ALA A 123 3.86 -3.16 3.47
C ALA A 123 4.94 -4.08 2.87
N LEU A 124 5.95 -4.46 3.65
CA LEU A 124 7.01 -5.39 3.21
C LEU A 124 6.44 -6.73 2.77
N VAL A 125 5.61 -7.36 3.60
CA VAL A 125 5.03 -8.68 3.31
C VAL A 125 4.11 -8.62 2.08
N LEU A 126 3.29 -7.58 1.97
CA LEU A 126 2.40 -7.37 0.82
C LEU A 126 3.18 -7.13 -0.47
N LEU A 127 4.21 -6.29 -0.44
CA LEU A 127 5.09 -6.03 -1.58
C LEU A 127 5.83 -7.29 -2.02
N LEU A 128 6.36 -8.06 -1.08
CA LEU A 128 7.02 -9.33 -1.37
C LEU A 128 6.04 -10.33 -2.00
N ALA A 129 4.84 -10.46 -1.43
CA ALA A 129 3.84 -11.37 -1.98
C ALA A 129 3.40 -10.97 -3.39
N MET A 130 3.24 -9.67 -3.65
CA MET A 130 2.96 -9.16 -4.99
C MET A 130 4.12 -9.45 -5.95
N HIS A 131 5.36 -9.22 -5.52
CA HIS A 131 6.55 -9.51 -6.34
C HIS A 131 6.66 -10.99 -6.70
N LEU A 132 6.38 -11.89 -5.76
CA LEU A 132 6.33 -13.33 -6.01
C LEU A 132 5.17 -13.71 -6.94
N ARG A 133 4.02 -13.03 -6.82
CA ARG A 133 2.86 -13.28 -7.70
C ARG A 133 3.13 -12.86 -9.14
N LEU A 134 3.78 -11.71 -9.34
CA LEU A 134 4.17 -11.21 -10.66
C LEU A 134 5.23 -12.09 -11.36
N ARG A 135 5.98 -12.89 -10.58
CA ARG A 135 6.92 -13.87 -11.13
C ARG A 135 6.24 -15.14 -11.65
N HIS A 136 4.99 -15.41 -11.27
CA HIS A 136 4.22 -16.52 -11.82
C HIS A 136 3.34 -16.04 -12.97
N PRO A 137 3.36 -16.71 -14.15
CA PRO A 137 2.46 -16.39 -15.26
C PRO A 137 1.01 -16.45 -14.81
N LEU A 138 0.25 -15.39 -15.06
CA LEU A 138 -1.20 -15.40 -14.87
C LEU A 138 -1.78 -16.27 -15.99
N THR A 139 -2.21 -17.49 -15.66
CA THR A 139 -2.98 -18.31 -16.61
C THR A 139 -4.24 -17.54 -16.98
N PRO A 140 -4.46 -17.20 -18.26
CA PRO A 140 -5.71 -16.60 -18.69
C PRO A 140 -6.86 -17.49 -18.23
N ALA A 141 -7.92 -16.90 -17.67
CA ALA A 141 -9.13 -17.67 -17.42
C ALA A 141 -9.59 -18.27 -18.74
N ASP A 142 -9.92 -19.56 -18.75
CA ASP A 142 -10.56 -20.20 -19.89
C ASP A 142 -11.77 -19.35 -20.28
N VAL A 143 -11.73 -18.80 -21.49
CA VAL A 143 -12.88 -18.08 -22.04
C VAL A 143 -13.94 -19.16 -22.20
N GLU A 144 -14.93 -19.16 -21.30
CA GLU A 144 -16.10 -20.03 -21.40
C GLU A 144 -16.63 -19.94 -22.84
N PRO A 145 -16.67 -21.06 -23.60
CA PRO A 145 -17.09 -21.01 -24.99
C PRO A 145 -18.47 -20.37 -25.05
N ALA A 146 -18.58 -19.30 -25.84
CA ALA A 146 -19.80 -18.52 -25.99
C ALA A 146 -20.98 -19.47 -26.21
N LEU A 147 -21.95 -19.44 -25.28
CA LEU A 147 -23.15 -20.27 -25.39
C LEU A 147 -23.82 -20.02 -26.75
N PRO A 148 -24.25 -21.08 -27.46
CA PRO A 148 -24.89 -20.94 -28.75
C PRO A 148 -26.13 -20.06 -28.62
N ALA A 149 -26.31 -19.15 -29.59
CA ALA A 149 -27.45 -18.25 -29.63
C ALA A 149 -28.78 -19.02 -29.60
N PRO A 150 -29.81 -18.52 -28.90
CA PRO A 150 -31.11 -19.19 -28.85
C PRO A 150 -31.71 -19.29 -30.27
N PRO A 151 -32.43 -20.40 -30.58
CA PRO A 151 -33.08 -20.56 -31.88
C PRO A 151 -34.13 -19.45 -32.09
N ALA A 152 -34.15 -18.92 -33.31
CA ALA A 152 -35.06 -17.87 -33.77
C ALA A 152 -36.51 -18.36 -33.90
#